data_AF-A0A7S4T2Q4-F1
#
_entry.id   AF-A0A7S4T2Q4-F1
#
_cell.length_a   1.000
_cell.length_b   1.000
_cell.length_c   1.000
_cell.angle_alpha   90.00
_cell.angle_beta   90.00
_cell.angle_gamma   90.00
#
_symmetry.space_group_name_H-M   'P 1'
#
loop_
_entity.id
_entity.type
_entity.pdbx_description
1 polymer ?
#
loop_
_entity_poly.entity_id
_entity_poly.type
_entity_poly.pdbx_seq_one_letter_code
_entity_poly.pdbx_strand_id
1 'polypeptide(L)'
;RAKNLGLAESGLADVVFTMFPRHAAEIFSEEHPGRLFAFFRHPVDRAVSQFYYRSIASWEKSPGIYRPDFSDLGGMEEWLLDGRSPDQVNNYMVRLLVNKHMGGPVTEDDLEMAKEILRTKVLVGLVSKMEESVDRYDQYFGFYDNDNRDRCYNVYISKGFNKNNHKSLEEGSKAWNMLAEMDLYDMKLYEYAIQLFDEQERLFEKEEENVADQTVLSEK
;
A
#
# COMPACT_ATOMS: atom_id res chain seq x y z
N ARG A 1 -22.95 -1.49 -5.64
CA ARG A 1 -23.99 -1.24 -4.60
C ARG A 1 -23.79 0.10 -3.91
N ALA A 2 -22.62 0.39 -3.32
CA ALA A 2 -22.35 1.66 -2.61
C ALA A 2 -22.62 2.92 -3.46
N LYS A 3 -22.12 2.97 -4.69
CA LYS A 3 -22.42 4.04 -5.67
C LYS A 3 -23.93 4.29 -5.84
N ASN A 4 -24.71 3.25 -6.08
CA ASN A 4 -26.15 3.37 -6.30
C ASN A 4 -26.93 3.81 -5.06
N LEU A 5 -26.32 3.71 -3.87
CA LEU A 5 -26.90 4.18 -2.61
C LEU A 5 -26.47 5.62 -2.27
N GLY A 6 -25.65 6.26 -3.11
CA GLY A 6 -25.17 7.62 -2.88
C GLY A 6 -24.25 7.72 -1.66
N LEU A 7 -23.33 6.76 -1.47
CA LEU A 7 -22.51 6.69 -0.27
C LEU A 7 -21.67 7.96 -0.07
N ALA A 8 -21.04 8.50 -1.12
CA ALA A 8 -20.23 9.71 -1.01
C ALA A 8 -21.10 10.94 -0.71
N GLU A 9 -22.25 11.04 -1.38
CA GLU A 9 -23.22 12.13 -1.24
C GLU A 9 -23.91 12.12 0.14
N SER A 10 -24.01 10.95 0.77
CA SER A 10 -24.68 10.80 2.06
C SER A 10 -23.91 11.40 3.23
N GLY A 11 -22.58 11.56 3.10
CA GLY A 11 -21.70 11.97 4.20
C GLY A 11 -21.66 10.99 5.39
N LEU A 12 -22.13 9.75 5.22
CA LEU A 12 -22.23 8.76 6.30
C LEU A 12 -20.94 7.98 6.57
N ALA A 13 -19.96 8.06 5.67
CA ALA A 13 -18.71 7.31 5.77
C ALA A 13 -17.51 8.24 5.59
N ASP A 14 -16.62 8.24 6.57
CA ASP A 14 -15.39 9.03 6.53
C ASP A 14 -14.26 8.33 5.77
N VAL A 15 -14.23 6.99 5.80
CA VAL A 15 -13.17 6.16 5.18
C VAL A 15 -13.76 4.94 4.49
N VAL A 16 -13.28 4.65 3.28
CA VAL A 16 -13.63 3.45 2.51
C VAL A 16 -12.39 2.57 2.34
N PHE A 17 -12.43 1.35 2.86
CA PHE A 17 -11.39 0.34 2.64
C PHE A 17 -11.69 -0.49 1.40
N THR A 18 -10.72 -0.61 0.50
CA THR A 18 -10.88 -1.40 -0.72
C THR A 18 -9.55 -2.02 -1.16
N MET A 19 -9.63 -3.20 -1.76
CA MET A 19 -8.51 -3.77 -2.53
C MET A 19 -8.56 -3.36 -4.00
N PHE A 20 -9.64 -2.72 -4.47
CA PHE A 20 -9.86 -2.38 -5.87
C PHE A 20 -10.08 -0.86 -6.00
N PRO A 21 -9.02 -0.05 -5.93
CA PRO A 21 -9.12 1.41 -5.88
C PRO A 21 -9.84 2.00 -7.10
N ARG A 22 -9.60 1.44 -8.29
CA ARG A 22 -10.25 1.87 -9.54
C ARG A 22 -11.77 1.64 -9.54
N HIS A 23 -12.24 0.56 -8.94
CA HIS A 23 -13.68 0.31 -8.82
C HIS A 23 -14.31 1.15 -7.71
N ALA A 24 -13.59 1.35 -6.59
CA ALA A 24 -14.05 2.22 -5.51
C ALA A 24 -14.11 3.70 -5.93
N ALA A 25 -13.28 4.12 -6.88
CA ALA A 25 -13.32 5.47 -7.44
C ALA A 25 -14.70 5.83 -8.02
N GLU A 26 -15.48 4.84 -8.47
CA GLU A 26 -16.85 5.05 -8.96
C GLU A 26 -17.85 5.50 -7.90
N ILE A 27 -17.48 5.42 -6.61
CA ILE A 27 -18.30 5.93 -5.49
C ILE A 27 -18.26 7.46 -5.44
N PHE A 28 -17.20 8.08 -5.94
CA PHE A 28 -16.93 9.51 -5.81
C PHE A 28 -17.31 10.26 -7.09
N SER A 29 -17.54 11.58 -6.97
CA SER A 29 -17.83 12.49 -8.09
C SER A 29 -16.96 13.76 -7.99
N GLU A 30 -17.11 14.68 -8.94
CA GLU A 30 -16.43 15.98 -8.87
C GLU A 30 -16.94 16.82 -7.68
N GLU A 31 -18.22 16.69 -7.36
CA GLU A 31 -18.87 17.35 -6.22
C GLU A 31 -18.56 16.65 -4.88
N HIS A 32 -18.23 15.35 -4.90
CA HIS A 32 -17.92 14.55 -3.73
C HIS A 32 -16.62 13.76 -3.96
N PRO A 33 -15.46 14.45 -4.00
CA PRO A 33 -14.20 13.82 -4.34
C PRO A 33 -13.67 12.95 -3.20
N GLY A 34 -13.06 11.82 -3.55
CA GLY A 34 -12.31 10.98 -2.63
C GLY A 34 -10.82 11.32 -2.67
N ARG A 35 -10.13 11.11 -1.54
CA ARG A 35 -8.67 11.13 -1.46
C ARG A 35 -8.18 9.74 -1.10
N LEU A 36 -7.16 9.26 -1.79
CA LEU A 36 -6.62 7.92 -1.61
C LEU A 36 -5.30 7.98 -0.84
N PHE A 37 -5.14 7.09 0.12
CA PHE A 37 -3.88 6.82 0.80
C PHE A 37 -3.66 5.30 0.86
N ALA A 38 -2.40 4.86 0.83
CA ALA A 38 -2.08 3.44 0.83
C ALA A 38 -0.68 3.16 1.36
N PHE A 39 -0.55 2.03 2.07
CA PHE A 39 0.73 1.50 2.50
C PHE A 39 1.35 0.60 1.43
N PHE A 40 2.63 0.83 1.15
CA PHE A 40 3.45 0.00 0.27
C PHE A 40 4.48 -0.79 1.09
N ARG A 41 4.68 -2.04 0.70
CA ARG A 41 5.68 -2.94 1.28
C ARG A 41 6.58 -3.42 0.17
N HIS A 42 7.85 -3.66 0.50
CA HIS A 42 8.80 -4.25 -0.45
C HIS A 42 8.18 -5.50 -1.12
N PRO A 43 8.19 -5.60 -2.48
CA PRO A 43 7.47 -6.65 -3.19
C PRO A 43 7.89 -8.07 -2.79
N VAL A 44 9.19 -8.30 -2.61
CA VAL A 44 9.70 -9.59 -2.12
C VAL A 44 9.15 -9.91 -0.73
N ASP A 45 9.21 -8.97 0.23
CA ASP A 45 8.68 -9.20 1.57
C ASP A 45 7.16 -9.44 1.57
N ARG A 46 6.43 -8.76 0.68
CA ARG A 46 4.99 -8.97 0.47
C ARG A 46 4.75 -10.40 -0.04
N ALA A 47 5.47 -10.85 -1.06
CA ALA A 47 5.33 -12.19 -1.62
C ALA A 47 5.69 -13.27 -0.57
N VAL A 48 6.76 -13.06 0.19
CA VAL A 48 7.18 -13.94 1.28
C VAL A 48 6.08 -14.04 2.34
N SER A 49 5.58 -12.88 2.80
CA SER A 49 4.52 -12.82 3.79
C SER A 49 3.22 -13.49 3.30
N GLN A 50 2.89 -13.35 2.01
CA GLN A 50 1.72 -13.99 1.42
C GLN A 50 1.88 -15.52 1.39
N PHE A 51 3.05 -16.03 1.00
CA PHE A 51 3.33 -17.47 0.98
C PHE A 51 3.09 -18.10 2.36
N TYR A 52 3.73 -17.55 3.40
CA TYR A 52 3.60 -18.08 4.76
C TYR A 52 2.21 -17.85 5.35
N TYR A 53 1.52 -16.76 5.01
CA TYR A 53 0.14 -16.57 5.43
C TYR A 53 -0.76 -17.69 4.88
N ARG A 54 -0.65 -17.96 3.58
CA ARG A 54 -1.50 -18.93 2.90
C ARG A 54 -1.25 -20.37 3.35
N SER A 55 -0.06 -20.70 3.83
CA SER A 55 0.22 -22.04 4.36
C SER A 55 -0.44 -22.32 5.71
N ILE A 56 -0.84 -21.28 6.47
CA ILE A 56 -1.40 -21.44 7.82
C ILE A 56 -2.85 -20.97 7.94
N ALA A 57 -3.37 -20.16 7.01
CA ALA A 57 -4.65 -19.48 7.09
C ALA A 57 -5.89 -20.40 6.93
N SER A 58 -5.94 -21.51 7.67
CA SER A 58 -7.04 -22.49 7.66
C SER A 58 -8.40 -21.90 8.10
N TRP A 59 -8.38 -20.75 8.77
CA TRP A 59 -9.57 -20.00 9.17
C TRP A 59 -10.19 -19.16 8.03
N GLU A 60 -9.48 -18.96 6.93
CA GLU A 60 -9.99 -18.19 5.79
C GLU A 60 -10.99 -19.00 4.97
N LYS A 61 -12.22 -18.48 4.85
CA LYS A 61 -13.33 -19.19 4.18
C LYS A 61 -13.31 -19.04 2.66
N SER A 62 -12.54 -18.08 2.14
CA SER A 62 -12.49 -17.79 0.72
C SER A 62 -11.68 -18.87 -0.03
N PRO A 63 -12.26 -19.49 -1.07
CA PRO A 63 -11.57 -20.52 -1.85
C PRO A 63 -10.24 -20.02 -2.39
N GLY A 64 -9.20 -20.83 -2.25
CA GLY A 64 -7.86 -20.53 -2.78
C GLY A 64 -6.98 -19.65 -1.91
N ILE A 65 -7.45 -19.11 -0.77
CA ILE A 65 -6.59 -18.41 0.19
C ILE A 65 -5.72 -19.41 0.94
N TYR A 66 -6.32 -20.35 1.68
CA TYR A 66 -5.58 -21.41 2.37
C TYR A 66 -5.00 -22.43 1.38
N ARG A 67 -3.69 -22.66 1.47
CA ARG A 67 -2.91 -23.58 0.63
C ARG A 67 -2.08 -24.49 1.52
N PRO A 68 -2.67 -25.56 2.08
CA PRO A 68 -1.94 -26.53 2.91
C PRO A 68 -0.82 -27.22 2.12
N ASP A 69 -0.94 -27.31 0.80
CA ASP A 69 0.12 -27.82 -0.05
C ASP A 69 1.39 -26.96 -0.01
N PHE A 70 1.32 -25.70 0.43
CA PHE A 70 2.51 -24.86 0.63
C PHE A 70 3.30 -25.25 1.88
N SER A 71 2.66 -25.85 2.89
CA SER A 71 3.38 -26.40 4.04
C SER A 71 4.05 -27.75 3.75
N ASP A 72 3.62 -28.43 2.69
CA ASP A 72 4.19 -29.72 2.25
C ASP A 72 5.41 -29.55 1.33
N LEU A 73 5.62 -28.35 0.78
CA LEU A 73 6.82 -28.01 0.01
C LEU A 73 7.99 -27.82 0.98
N GLY A 74 9.20 -28.22 0.58
CA GLY A 74 10.45 -28.04 1.34
C GLY A 74 10.88 -26.57 1.53
N GLY A 75 10.00 -25.62 1.23
CA GLY A 75 10.14 -24.19 1.48
C GLY A 75 9.80 -23.34 0.25
N MET A 76 10.04 -22.04 0.38
CA MET A 76 9.76 -21.05 -0.65
C MET A 76 10.53 -21.28 -1.96
N GLU A 77 11.78 -21.73 -1.89
CA GLU A 77 12.57 -21.97 -3.10
C GLU A 77 11.95 -23.10 -3.95
N GLU A 78 11.51 -24.18 -3.31
CA GLU A 78 10.85 -25.28 -4.02
C GLU A 78 9.53 -24.84 -4.63
N TRP A 79 8.76 -24.02 -3.92
CA TRP A 79 7.53 -23.43 -4.44
C TRP A 79 7.74 -22.56 -5.69
N LEU A 80 8.81 -21.76 -5.71
CA LEU A 80 9.15 -20.94 -6.88
C LEU A 80 9.58 -21.80 -8.08
N LEU A 81 10.30 -22.89 -7.83
CA LEU A 81 10.79 -23.80 -8.87
C LEU A 81 9.70 -24.71 -9.45
N ASP A 82 8.68 -25.03 -8.66
CA ASP A 82 7.57 -25.90 -9.03
C ASP A 82 6.62 -25.28 -10.08
N GLY A 83 6.80 -24.00 -10.44
CA GLY A 83 6.14 -23.38 -11.60
C GLY A 83 4.63 -23.16 -11.42
N ARG A 84 4.04 -23.63 -10.33
CA ARG A 84 2.69 -23.27 -9.86
C ARG A 84 2.65 -21.89 -9.17
N SER A 85 3.73 -21.11 -9.28
CA SER A 85 3.78 -19.77 -8.70
C SER A 85 2.58 -18.97 -9.22
N PRO A 86 1.67 -18.53 -8.34
CA PRO A 86 0.42 -17.96 -8.76
C PRO A 86 0.67 -16.61 -9.43
N ASP A 87 -0.18 -16.29 -10.39
CA ASP A 87 -0.41 -14.94 -10.96
C ASP A 87 -0.57 -13.83 -9.88
N GLN A 88 -0.77 -14.23 -8.62
CA GLN A 88 -0.90 -13.36 -7.45
C GLN A 88 0.44 -12.81 -6.92
N VAL A 89 1.58 -13.38 -7.32
CA VAL A 89 2.89 -12.80 -7.06
C VAL A 89 3.14 -11.72 -8.11
N ASN A 90 3.24 -12.14 -9.38
CA ASN A 90 3.67 -11.35 -10.53
C ASN A 90 3.01 -9.97 -10.63
N ASN A 91 3.77 -8.95 -10.26
CA ASN A 91 3.47 -7.52 -10.45
C ASN A 91 2.05 -7.15 -9.97
N TYR A 92 1.66 -7.73 -8.83
CA TYR A 92 0.32 -7.62 -8.27
C TYR A 92 -0.10 -6.16 -8.07
N MET A 93 0.79 -5.32 -7.53
CA MET A 93 0.45 -3.92 -7.23
C MET A 93 0.26 -3.09 -8.49
N VAL A 94 1.13 -3.25 -9.49
CA VAL A 94 0.95 -2.60 -10.80
C VAL A 94 -0.39 -3.00 -11.41
N ARG A 95 -0.68 -4.31 -11.47
CA ARG A 95 -1.96 -4.82 -12.00
C ARG A 95 -3.16 -4.23 -11.26
N LEU A 96 -3.08 -4.14 -9.93
CA LEU A 96 -4.14 -3.61 -9.09
C LEU A 96 -4.44 -2.14 -9.38
N LEU A 97 -3.39 -1.31 -9.47
CA LEU A 97 -3.51 0.12 -9.75
C LEU A 97 -4.05 0.38 -11.16
N VAL A 98 -3.58 -0.38 -12.15
CA VAL A 98 -4.04 -0.22 -13.54
C VAL A 98 -5.34 -0.97 -13.86
N ASN A 99 -5.91 -1.69 -12.88
CA ASN A 99 -7.09 -2.55 -13.02
C ASN A 99 -6.93 -3.59 -14.15
N LYS A 100 -5.77 -4.26 -14.19
CA LYS A 100 -5.43 -5.26 -15.20
C LYS A 100 -5.77 -6.67 -14.73
N HIS A 101 -6.19 -7.51 -15.67
CA HIS A 101 -6.47 -8.93 -15.42
C HIS A 101 -5.20 -9.65 -14.91
N MET A 102 -5.38 -10.55 -13.94
CA MET A 102 -4.28 -11.21 -13.22
C MET A 102 -3.42 -12.13 -14.11
N GLY A 103 -3.98 -12.67 -15.20
CA GLY A 103 -3.25 -13.56 -16.13
C GLY A 103 -2.69 -12.90 -17.41
N GLY A 104 -2.81 -11.58 -17.58
CA GLY A 104 -2.27 -10.87 -18.77
C GLY A 104 -0.79 -10.48 -18.62
N PRO A 105 -0.06 -10.13 -19.69
CA PRO A 105 1.30 -9.58 -19.56
C PRO A 105 1.26 -8.20 -18.88
N VAL A 106 2.22 -7.91 -18.00
CA VAL A 106 2.48 -6.54 -17.53
C VAL A 106 3.54 -5.92 -18.42
N THR A 107 3.34 -4.66 -18.82
CA THR A 107 4.20 -3.89 -19.71
C THR A 107 4.76 -2.66 -19.00
N GLU A 108 5.74 -2.00 -19.62
CA GLU A 108 6.27 -0.73 -19.11
C GLU A 108 5.17 0.36 -19.09
N ASP A 109 4.25 0.37 -20.06
CA ASP A 109 3.12 1.32 -20.06
C ASP A 109 2.21 1.14 -18.83
N ASP A 110 2.01 -0.11 -18.35
CA ASP A 110 1.26 -0.33 -17.12
C ASP A 110 2.02 0.23 -15.90
N LEU A 111 3.35 0.08 -15.86
CA LEU A 111 4.16 0.64 -14.78
C LEU A 111 4.08 2.17 -14.79
N GLU A 112 4.23 2.82 -15.94
CA GLU A 112 4.16 4.28 -16.03
C GLU A 112 2.77 4.81 -15.65
N MET A 113 1.70 4.10 -16.04
CA MET A 113 0.35 4.42 -15.55
C MET A 113 0.22 4.23 -14.03
N ALA A 114 0.77 3.17 -13.46
CA ALA A 114 0.75 2.93 -12.02
C ALA A 114 1.51 4.03 -11.26
N LYS A 115 2.69 4.44 -11.74
CA LYS A 115 3.46 5.55 -11.18
C LYS A 115 2.67 6.86 -11.23
N GLU A 116 2.01 7.17 -12.35
CA GLU A 116 1.20 8.39 -12.46
C GLU A 116 0.01 8.39 -11.49
N ILE A 117 -0.62 7.23 -11.28
CA ILE A 117 -1.65 7.06 -10.25
C ILE A 117 -1.08 7.34 -8.86
N LEU A 118 0.09 6.78 -8.51
CA LEU A 118 0.72 7.04 -7.22
C LEU A 118 1.00 8.54 -7.02
N ARG A 119 1.68 9.16 -8.00
CA ARG A 119 2.10 10.56 -7.92
C ARG A 119 0.93 11.53 -7.79
N THR A 120 -0.18 11.26 -8.46
CA THR A 120 -1.28 12.24 -8.58
C THR A 120 -2.47 11.95 -7.68
N LYS A 121 -2.65 10.70 -7.22
CA LYS A 121 -3.86 10.28 -6.50
C LYS A 121 -3.61 9.73 -5.11
N VAL A 122 -2.37 9.35 -4.76
CA VAL A 122 -2.08 8.58 -3.53
C VAL A 122 -1.19 9.37 -2.58
N LEU A 123 -1.65 9.53 -1.34
CA LEU A 123 -0.75 9.82 -0.23
C LEU A 123 -0.05 8.52 0.18
N VAL A 124 1.25 8.43 -0.11
CA VAL A 124 2.03 7.22 0.02
C VAL A 124 2.43 7.02 1.48
N GLY A 125 2.25 5.80 1.98
CA GLY A 125 2.84 5.32 3.22
C GLY A 125 3.70 4.10 2.95
N LEU A 126 4.67 3.84 3.82
CA LEU A 126 5.57 2.69 3.73
C LEU A 126 5.41 1.84 4.98
N VAL A 127 5.25 0.51 4.80
CA VAL A 127 5.19 -0.43 5.94
C VAL A 127 6.50 -0.41 6.74
N SER A 128 7.64 -0.16 6.09
CA SER A 128 8.95 0.00 6.76
C SER A 128 9.05 1.27 7.59
N LYS A 129 8.24 2.29 7.30
CA LYS A 129 8.10 3.56 8.04
C LYS A 129 6.67 3.72 8.57
N MET A 130 6.09 2.65 9.13
CA MET A 130 4.67 2.58 9.47
C MET A 130 4.22 3.72 10.40
N GLU A 131 4.99 3.99 11.45
CA GLU A 131 4.72 5.04 12.43
C GLU A 131 4.64 6.42 11.75
N GLU A 132 5.68 6.79 11.02
CA GLU A 132 5.74 8.05 10.26
C GLU A 132 4.62 8.15 9.21
N SER A 133 4.29 7.04 8.55
CA SER A 133 3.22 6.98 7.56
C SER A 133 1.85 7.26 8.19
N VAL A 134 1.59 6.69 9.38
CA VAL A 134 0.36 6.96 10.14
C VAL A 134 0.31 8.40 10.58
N ASP A 135 1.41 8.96 11.09
CA ASP A 135 1.46 10.37 11.51
C ASP A 135 1.18 11.32 10.32
N ARG A 136 1.73 11.03 9.13
CA ARG A 136 1.43 11.77 7.89
C ARG A 136 -0.05 11.67 7.50
N TYR A 137 -0.68 10.51 7.67
CA TYR A 137 -2.11 10.34 7.41
C TYR A 137 -2.96 11.13 8.42
N ASP A 138 -2.62 11.06 9.70
CA ASP A 138 -3.30 11.81 10.75
C ASP A 138 -3.20 13.32 10.47
N GLN A 139 -2.02 13.81 10.06
CA GLN A 139 -1.81 15.22 9.68
C GLN A 139 -2.58 15.63 8.45
N TYR A 140 -2.56 14.82 7.39
CA TYR A 140 -3.17 15.18 6.12
C TYR A 140 -4.71 15.15 6.17
N PHE A 141 -5.28 14.19 6.91
CA PHE A 141 -6.72 13.98 6.98
C PHE A 141 -7.37 14.55 8.26
N GLY A 142 -6.56 14.98 9.23
CA GLY A 142 -7.06 15.50 10.50
C GLY A 142 -7.64 14.40 11.40
N PHE A 143 -7.08 13.19 11.39
CA PHE A 143 -7.53 12.09 12.26
C PHE A 143 -7.12 12.24 13.74
N TYR A 144 -6.63 13.42 14.13
CA TYR A 144 -6.31 13.78 15.51
C TYR A 144 -7.57 14.00 16.35
N ASP A 145 -8.35 12.94 16.55
CA ASP A 145 -9.39 12.99 17.56
C ASP A 145 -9.47 11.66 18.32
N ASN A 146 -9.71 11.81 19.62
CA ASN A 146 -10.01 10.79 20.64
C ASN A 146 -8.87 10.38 21.61
N ASP A 147 -9.22 10.41 22.90
CA ASP A 147 -8.51 9.87 24.09
C ASP A 147 -8.02 8.41 23.97
N ASN A 148 -8.34 7.71 22.88
CA ASN A 148 -7.94 6.34 22.59
C ASN A 148 -6.91 6.20 21.44
N ARG A 149 -6.49 7.30 20.80
CA ARG A 149 -5.51 7.28 19.69
C ARG A 149 -4.22 6.58 20.11
N ASP A 150 -3.65 6.97 21.24
CA ASP A 150 -2.41 6.37 21.75
C ASP A 150 -2.56 4.88 22.07
N ARG A 151 -3.75 4.45 22.51
CA ARG A 151 -4.01 3.03 22.75
C ARG A 151 -4.06 2.25 21.44
N CYS A 152 -4.79 2.72 20.44
CA CYS A 152 -4.87 2.08 19.13
C CYS A 152 -3.50 2.08 18.42
N TYR A 153 -2.82 3.22 18.43
CA TYR A 153 -1.49 3.39 17.88
C TYR A 153 -0.52 2.39 18.50
N ASN A 154 -0.46 2.33 19.83
CA ASN A 154 0.47 1.44 20.51
C ASN A 154 0.14 -0.06 20.35
N VAL A 155 -1.13 -0.41 20.16
CA VAL A 155 -1.53 -1.82 20.00
C VAL A 155 -1.35 -2.29 18.56
N TYR A 156 -1.79 -1.51 17.58
CA TYR A 156 -1.86 -1.95 16.19
C TYR A 156 -0.66 -1.53 15.36
N ILE A 157 -0.05 -0.38 15.67
CA ILE A 157 1.07 0.18 14.90
C ILE A 157 2.41 -0.21 15.51
N SER A 158 2.70 0.17 16.77
CA SER A 158 4.04 -0.07 17.34
C SER A 158 4.29 -1.54 17.73
N LYS A 159 3.29 -2.20 18.35
CA LYS A 159 3.39 -3.65 18.65
C LYS A 159 3.24 -4.52 17.40
N GLY A 160 2.50 -4.01 16.41
CA GLY A 160 2.13 -4.69 15.17
C GLY A 160 1.12 -5.80 15.39
N PHE A 161 0.02 -5.76 14.65
CA PHE A 161 -1.04 -6.76 14.68
C PHE A 161 -0.84 -7.79 13.55
N ASN A 162 -1.21 -9.06 13.76
CA ASN A 162 -1.07 -10.15 12.77
C ASN A 162 0.35 -10.37 12.22
N LYS A 163 1.39 -10.24 13.07
CA LYS A 163 2.76 -10.64 12.71
C LYS A 163 2.82 -12.16 12.53
N ASN A 164 2.75 -12.61 11.28
CA ASN A 164 3.11 -13.98 10.94
C ASN A 164 4.64 -14.05 10.94
N ASN A 165 5.23 -14.59 12.00
CA ASN A 165 6.67 -14.76 12.08
C ASN A 165 7.12 -15.73 10.99
N HIS A 166 7.83 -15.21 10.01
CA HIS A 166 8.48 -15.99 8.97
C HIS A 166 9.88 -15.46 8.75
N LYS A 167 10.77 -16.33 8.27
CA LYS A 167 12.12 -15.90 7.90
C LYS A 167 12.02 -14.97 6.68
N SER A 168 12.68 -13.82 6.72
CA SER A 168 12.92 -13.02 5.52
C SER A 168 13.86 -13.77 4.58
N LEU A 169 13.78 -13.46 3.29
CA LEU A 169 14.80 -13.88 2.35
C LEU A 169 15.98 -12.93 2.41
N GLU A 170 17.19 -13.47 2.35
CA GLU A 170 18.40 -12.67 2.21
C GLU A 170 18.44 -12.08 0.80
N GLU A 171 18.67 -10.77 0.71
CA GLU A 171 18.82 -10.08 -0.57
C GLU A 171 19.97 -10.69 -1.38
N GLY A 172 19.75 -10.88 -2.69
CA GLY A 172 20.70 -11.56 -3.57
C GLY A 172 20.71 -13.09 -3.47
N SER A 173 19.98 -13.69 -2.52
CA SER A 173 19.78 -15.15 -2.51
C SER A 173 18.99 -15.60 -3.75
N LYS A 174 19.11 -16.88 -4.11
CA LYS A 174 18.44 -17.43 -5.30
C LYS A 174 16.92 -17.21 -5.28
N ALA A 175 16.25 -17.52 -4.18
CA ALA A 175 14.81 -17.30 -4.05
C ALA A 175 14.44 -15.80 -4.07
N TRP A 176 15.27 -14.93 -3.50
CA TRP A 176 15.05 -13.47 -3.54
C TRP A 176 15.13 -12.96 -4.97
N ASN A 177 16.18 -13.34 -5.73
CA ASN A 177 16.36 -12.92 -7.11
C ASN A 177 15.21 -13.41 -8.01
N MET A 178 14.76 -14.65 -7.81
CA MET A 178 13.60 -15.20 -8.54
C MET A 178 12.33 -14.37 -8.28
N LEU A 179 12.06 -14.02 -7.02
CA LEU A 179 10.90 -13.17 -6.69
C LEU A 179 11.04 -11.76 -7.26
N ALA A 180 12.22 -11.14 -7.12
CA ALA A 180 12.49 -9.81 -7.65
C ALA A 180 12.35 -9.75 -9.18
N GLU A 181 12.74 -10.82 -9.89
CA GLU A 181 12.55 -10.93 -11.34
C GLU A 181 11.07 -11.10 -11.72
N MET A 182 10.33 -11.93 -10.98
CA MET A 182 8.89 -12.13 -11.20
C MET A 182 8.06 -10.87 -10.92
N ASP A 183 8.49 -10.07 -9.95
CA ASP A 183 7.88 -8.80 -9.51
C ASP A 183 8.65 -7.57 -10.01
N LEU A 184 9.36 -7.66 -11.13
CA LEU A 184 10.22 -6.60 -11.66
C LEU A 184 9.56 -5.21 -11.71
N TYR A 185 8.30 -5.13 -12.15
CA TYR A 185 7.57 -3.87 -12.23
C TYR A 185 7.08 -3.40 -10.86
N ASP A 186 6.68 -4.31 -9.97
CA ASP A 186 6.37 -3.96 -8.58
C ASP A 186 7.62 -3.46 -7.83
N MET A 187 8.82 -4.00 -8.13
CA MET A 187 10.10 -3.53 -7.59
C MET A 187 10.34 -2.07 -7.99
N LYS A 188 10.27 -1.78 -9.29
CA LYS A 188 10.38 -0.41 -9.82
C LYS A 188 9.31 0.53 -9.25
N LEU A 189 8.08 0.04 -9.09
CA LEU A 189 6.97 0.82 -8.51
C LEU A 189 7.24 1.13 -7.03
N TYR A 190 7.78 0.18 -6.27
CA TYR A 190 8.11 0.36 -4.86
C TYR A 190 9.25 1.36 -4.65
N GLU A 191 10.30 1.30 -5.48
CA GLU A 191 11.36 2.32 -5.50
C GLU A 191 10.78 3.71 -5.76
N TYR A 192 9.84 3.82 -6.70
CA TYR A 192 9.16 5.08 -6.97
C TYR A 192 8.26 5.52 -5.80
N ALA A 193 7.60 4.58 -5.12
CA ALA A 193 6.83 4.88 -3.91
C ALA A 193 7.73 5.42 -2.79
N ILE A 194 8.96 4.92 -2.63
CA ILE A 194 9.94 5.49 -1.69
C ILE A 194 10.27 6.93 -2.05
N GLN A 195 10.55 7.21 -3.33
CA GLN A 195 10.81 8.57 -3.80
C GLN A 195 9.63 9.51 -3.51
N LEU A 196 8.41 9.09 -3.85
CA LEU A 196 7.20 9.86 -3.57
C LEU A 196 6.97 10.06 -2.08
N PHE A 197 7.24 9.05 -1.25
CA PHE A 197 7.14 9.17 0.20
C PHE A 197 8.05 10.31 0.68
N ASP A 198 9.32 10.33 0.29
CA ASP A 198 10.24 11.40 0.70
C ASP A 198 9.82 12.75 0.08
N GLU A 199 9.44 12.82 -1.19
CA GLU A 199 8.95 14.06 -1.85
C GLU A 199 7.67 14.62 -1.22
N GLN A 200 6.79 13.78 -0.68
CA GLN A 200 5.55 14.17 -0.03
C GLN A 200 5.75 14.77 1.37
N GLU A 201 6.97 14.70 1.93
CA GLU A 201 7.30 15.33 3.22
C GLU A 201 7.00 16.83 3.22
N ARG A 202 7.23 17.50 2.09
CA ARG A 202 6.92 18.93 1.88
C ARG A 202 5.45 19.31 2.11
N LEU A 203 4.53 18.34 2.11
CA LEU A 203 3.11 18.59 2.44
C LEU A 203 2.90 18.89 3.93
N PHE A 204 3.91 18.58 4.76
CA PHE A 204 3.85 18.59 6.22
C PHE A 204 4.82 19.58 6.86
N GLU A 205 5.74 20.14 6.09
CA GLU A 205 6.59 21.25 6.51
C GLU A 205 5.71 22.47 6.81
N LYS A 206 5.89 23.08 7.98
CA LYS A 206 5.23 24.34 8.32
C LYS A 206 5.90 25.45 7.50
N GLU A 207 5.11 26.29 6.85
CA GLU A 207 5.61 27.57 6.29
C GLU A 207 6.09 28.45 7.46
N GLU A 208 7.33 28.29 7.90
CA GLU A 208 8.02 29.29 8.74
C GLU A 208 8.55 30.43 7.87
N GLU A 209 7.70 31.08 7.05
CA GLU A 209 8.13 32.25 6.28
C GLU A 209 6.93 33.10 5.83
N ASN A 210 6.51 34.06 6.68
CA ASN A 210 6.02 35.40 6.29
C ASN A 210 5.56 36.25 7.51
N VAL A 211 6.43 36.42 8.52
CA VAL A 211 6.24 37.46 9.57
C VAL A 211 7.37 38.51 9.57
N ALA A 212 8.42 38.33 8.76
CA ALA A 212 9.56 39.25 8.75
C ALA A 212 9.42 40.44 7.77
N ASP A 213 8.40 40.49 6.91
CA ASP A 213 8.29 41.53 5.85
C ASP A 213 7.17 42.58 6.07
N GLN A 214 6.58 42.65 7.27
CA GLN A 214 5.63 43.72 7.62
C GLN A 214 6.15 44.76 8.62
N THR A 215 7.40 44.65 9.09
CA THR A 215 7.97 45.62 10.04
C THR A 215 8.79 46.75 9.39
N VAL A 216 8.96 46.76 8.05
CA VAL A 216 9.79 47.77 7.36
C VAL A 216 8.97 48.86 6.65
N LEU A 217 7.64 48.75 6.60
CA LEU A 217 6.76 49.74 5.94
C LEU A 217 5.97 50.67 6.87
N SER A 218 6.22 50.65 8.18
CA SER A 218 5.62 51.61 9.13
C SER A 218 6.59 52.65 9.72
N GLU A 219 7.82 52.75 9.21
CA GLU A 219 8.81 53.73 9.68
C GLU A 219 9.38 54.64 8.57
N LYS A 220 8.59 54.99 7.55
CA LYS A 220 8.89 56.13 6.67
C LYS A 220 7.68 56.98 6.37
#